data_AF-A0A9D1P5L9-F1
#
_entry.id   AF-A0A9D1P5L9-F1
#
_cell.length_a   1.000
_cell.length_b   1.000
_cell.length_c   1.000
_cell.angle_alpha   90.00
_cell.angle_beta   90.00
_cell.angle_gamma   90.00
#
_symmetry.space_group_name_H-M   'P 1'
#
loop_
_entity.id
_entity.type
_entity.pdbx_description
1 polymer ?
#
loop_
_entity_poly.entity_id
_entity_poly.type
_entity_poly.pdbx_seq_one_letter_code
_entity_poly.pdbx_strand_id
1 'polypeptide(L)'
;MKKHYDVAAYIWPAYTGDEPRTRIFWPEGMGEWQSVRSAVAKFPGHQWPRKPLWGYVNEADPYVMEMEIQAAVDHGVNVFIYDWYWYDRRPFLENCLNDGFLKAKNNGQMKFYLMWANHDAVSLWDKRTSDDLGALIWDGGVDFAEFQRAMRRVIEKYFHLPNYYTIDGKPVFMIYDIPKLVKGLGGVDAARRALDWFREACVQDGLPGLHLQFTMWNDAVTNVSGVDGGKGVRAEEFHSLGFDSATHYQFVHFLSNVDRDYADLLPEVKAEWEQLEKRFPFPYFPHVSVGWDNNPRFHAFRPGVMRDCTPEKIERALLLARDYVDSHPNQPPLVTINSWNEWTETSYLEPDDLYGYGYLEAIRRVFLENGPVQ
;
A
#
# COMPACT_ATOMS: atom_id res chain seq x y z
N MET A 1 -20.50 -18.63 -14.70
CA MET A 1 -19.96 -18.36 -13.34
C MET A 1 -19.61 -16.89 -13.28
N LYS A 2 -19.87 -16.19 -12.17
CA LYS A 2 -19.33 -14.83 -11.99
C LYS A 2 -17.80 -14.94 -11.98
N LYS A 3 -17.12 -14.02 -12.69
CA LYS A 3 -15.65 -13.96 -12.67
C LYS A 3 -15.20 -13.54 -11.27
N HIS A 4 -14.10 -14.12 -10.79
CA HIS A 4 -13.52 -13.78 -9.49
C HIS A 4 -12.41 -12.75 -9.71
N TYR A 5 -12.33 -11.76 -8.83
CA TYR A 5 -11.31 -10.72 -8.80
C TYR A 5 -10.69 -10.69 -7.40
N ASP A 6 -9.38 -10.56 -7.34
CA ASP A 6 -8.65 -10.32 -6.10
C ASP A 6 -8.51 -8.79 -5.96
N VAL A 7 -9.37 -8.16 -5.16
CA VAL A 7 -9.37 -6.71 -4.97
C VAL A 7 -8.63 -6.42 -3.66
N ALA A 8 -7.41 -5.94 -3.81
CA ALA A 8 -6.46 -5.75 -2.73
C ALA A 8 -6.33 -4.28 -2.33
N ALA A 9 -6.50 -3.98 -1.04
CA ALA A 9 -6.34 -2.63 -0.51
C ALA A 9 -5.11 -2.56 0.43
N TYR A 10 -4.29 -1.52 0.27
CA TYR A 10 -3.17 -1.26 1.19
C TYR A 10 -3.67 -0.86 2.59
N ILE A 11 -2.97 -1.26 3.63
CA ILE A 11 -3.23 -0.91 5.02
C ILE A 11 -2.02 -0.18 5.58
N TRP A 12 -2.23 1.07 5.98
CA TRP A 12 -1.30 1.83 6.79
C TRP A 12 -1.54 1.51 8.28
N PRO A 13 -0.62 0.82 8.98
CA PRO A 13 -0.89 0.23 10.29
C PRO A 13 -0.78 1.19 11.48
N ALA A 14 -0.64 2.51 11.24
CA ALA A 14 -0.39 3.47 12.30
C ALA A 14 -1.63 4.01 13.02
N TYR A 15 -2.84 3.61 12.64
CA TYR A 15 -4.10 3.97 13.31
C TYR A 15 -4.41 3.09 14.52
N THR A 16 -3.39 2.85 15.35
CA THR A 16 -3.51 2.01 16.56
C THR A 16 -3.14 2.77 17.83
N GLY A 17 -1.97 3.44 17.82
CA GLY A 17 -1.37 4.05 19.01
C GLY A 17 -0.63 3.07 19.93
N ASP A 18 -0.64 1.78 19.59
CA ASP A 18 -0.15 0.70 20.46
C ASP A 18 1.36 0.45 20.32
N GLU A 19 1.99 0.87 19.22
CA GLU A 19 3.44 0.87 19.06
C GLU A 19 4.06 2.04 19.85
N PRO A 20 4.72 1.82 21.00
CA PRO A 20 5.13 2.92 21.88
C PRO A 20 6.18 3.85 21.25
N ARG A 21 6.96 3.36 20.28
CA ARG A 21 7.96 4.17 19.58
C ARG A 21 7.34 5.28 18.73
N THR A 22 6.10 5.13 18.28
CA THR A 22 5.44 6.15 17.44
C THR A 22 4.98 7.36 18.24
N ARG A 23 4.99 7.29 19.59
CA ARG A 23 4.63 8.40 20.49
C ARG A 23 5.52 9.62 20.32
N ILE A 24 6.70 9.47 19.71
CA ILE A 24 7.53 10.62 19.35
C ILE A 24 6.82 11.52 18.33
N PHE A 25 6.00 10.96 17.43
CA PHE A 25 5.19 11.68 16.44
C PHE A 25 3.81 12.03 16.98
N TRP A 26 3.17 11.05 17.62
CA TRP A 26 1.78 11.13 18.08
C TRP A 26 1.70 10.95 19.60
N PRO A 27 2.07 11.98 20.38
CA PRO A 27 2.18 11.90 21.84
C PRO A 27 0.86 11.62 22.56
N GLU A 28 -0.29 11.78 21.90
CA GLU A 28 -1.59 11.46 22.47
C GLU A 28 -1.88 9.95 22.53
N GLY A 29 -1.05 9.13 21.86
CA GLY A 29 -1.15 7.68 21.91
C GLY A 29 -2.33 7.10 21.14
N MET A 30 -2.81 7.81 20.11
CA MET A 30 -3.83 7.32 19.16
C MET A 30 -3.29 7.10 17.75
N GLY A 31 -1.96 7.06 17.62
CA GLY A 31 -1.32 6.90 16.31
C GLY A 31 -1.58 8.08 15.38
N GLU A 32 -1.57 7.84 14.07
CA GLU A 32 -1.68 8.91 13.08
C GLU A 32 -3.08 9.57 13.04
N TRP A 33 -4.07 9.03 13.76
CA TRP A 33 -5.34 9.74 14.00
C TRP A 33 -5.13 11.15 14.57
N GLN A 34 -4.03 11.38 15.31
CA GLN A 34 -3.70 12.71 15.80
C GLN A 34 -3.43 13.72 14.66
N SER A 35 -2.81 13.28 13.55
CA SER A 35 -2.60 14.10 12.35
C SER A 35 -3.93 14.40 11.65
N VAL A 36 -4.77 13.37 11.48
CA VAL A 36 -6.10 13.49 10.86
C VAL A 36 -7.00 14.43 11.66
N ARG A 37 -7.11 14.24 12.97
CA ARG A 37 -7.95 15.05 13.86
C ARG A 37 -7.50 16.51 13.95
N SER A 38 -6.23 16.78 13.69
CA SER A 38 -5.66 18.14 13.68
C SER A 38 -5.63 18.78 12.27
N ALA A 39 -6.11 18.08 11.24
CA ALA A 39 -6.18 18.61 9.89
C ALA A 39 -7.14 19.80 9.81
N VAL A 40 -6.82 20.75 8.93
CA VAL A 40 -7.60 21.98 8.72
C VAL A 40 -7.62 22.32 7.24
N ALA A 41 -8.64 23.07 6.81
CA ALA A 41 -8.66 23.67 5.49
C ALA A 41 -7.40 24.55 5.26
N LYS A 42 -6.73 24.40 4.12
CA LYS A 42 -5.51 25.16 3.75
C LYS A 42 -5.78 26.20 2.67
N PHE A 43 -6.90 26.08 1.95
CA PHE A 43 -7.34 27.00 0.92
C PHE A 43 -8.88 26.97 0.79
N PRO A 44 -9.52 27.97 0.18
CA PRO A 44 -10.97 27.97 -0.05
C PRO A 44 -11.43 26.77 -0.86
N GLY A 45 -12.42 26.04 -0.37
CA GLY A 45 -12.91 24.81 -1.02
C GLY A 45 -12.05 23.56 -0.75
N HIS A 46 -11.06 23.64 0.15
CA HIS A 46 -10.34 22.46 0.62
C HIS A 46 -11.30 21.48 1.29
N GLN A 47 -11.24 20.20 0.92
CA GLN A 47 -12.15 19.18 1.45
C GLN A 47 -11.79 18.71 2.87
N TRP A 48 -10.68 19.19 3.44
CA TRP A 48 -10.37 19.03 4.86
C TRP A 48 -11.03 20.14 5.71
N PRO A 49 -11.46 19.84 6.95
CA PRO A 49 -11.26 18.58 7.66
C PRO A 49 -12.32 17.50 7.33
N ARG A 50 -11.86 16.26 7.12
CA ARG A 50 -12.72 15.06 7.00
C ARG A 50 -12.69 14.24 8.29
N LYS A 51 -13.72 13.44 8.52
CA LYS A 51 -13.83 12.58 9.72
C LYS A 51 -14.26 11.16 9.37
N PRO A 52 -13.65 10.13 10.00
CA PRO A 52 -14.10 8.75 9.88
C PRO A 52 -15.50 8.57 10.49
N LEU A 53 -16.41 7.90 9.77
CA LEU A 53 -17.75 7.60 10.29
C LEU A 53 -17.71 6.59 11.44
N TRP A 54 -16.76 5.67 11.42
CA TRP A 54 -16.53 4.72 12.51
C TRP A 54 -15.82 5.33 13.71
N GLY A 55 -15.34 6.57 13.57
CA GLY A 55 -14.54 7.28 14.57
C GLY A 55 -13.06 6.97 14.46
N TYR A 56 -12.27 7.57 15.35
CA TYR A 56 -10.82 7.39 15.44
C TYR A 56 -10.50 6.08 16.18
N VAL A 57 -10.81 4.95 15.55
CA VAL A 57 -10.77 3.60 16.14
C VAL A 57 -9.33 3.08 16.29
N ASN A 58 -9.08 2.18 17.24
CA ASN A 58 -7.81 1.46 17.32
C ASN A 58 -7.91 0.19 16.47
N GLU A 59 -7.23 0.17 15.32
CA GLU A 59 -7.25 -0.98 14.40
C GLU A 59 -6.52 -2.23 14.92
N ALA A 60 -5.83 -2.14 16.07
CA ALA A 60 -5.31 -3.30 16.78
C ALA A 60 -6.37 -3.97 17.68
N ASP A 61 -7.56 -3.39 17.81
CA ASP A 61 -8.71 -4.05 18.44
C ASP A 61 -9.34 -5.05 17.45
N PRO A 62 -9.37 -6.36 17.76
CA PRO A 62 -9.92 -7.36 16.86
C PRO A 62 -11.43 -7.21 16.60
N TYR A 63 -12.19 -6.51 17.46
CA TYR A 63 -13.60 -6.22 17.19
C TYR A 63 -13.79 -5.08 16.19
N VAL A 64 -12.88 -4.08 16.22
CA VAL A 64 -12.82 -3.03 15.20
C VAL A 64 -12.47 -3.66 13.86
N MET A 65 -11.40 -4.45 13.84
CA MET A 65 -10.97 -5.11 12.61
C MET A 65 -11.99 -6.15 12.10
N GLU A 66 -12.78 -6.80 12.97
CA GLU A 66 -13.90 -7.66 12.54
C GLU A 66 -14.96 -6.86 11.77
N MET A 67 -15.28 -5.64 12.23
CA MET A 67 -16.19 -4.73 11.54
C MET A 67 -15.61 -4.27 10.20
N GLU A 68 -14.33 -3.91 10.15
CA GLU A 68 -13.65 -3.49 8.92
C GLU A 68 -13.59 -4.60 7.87
N ILE A 69 -13.20 -5.82 8.27
CA ILE A 69 -13.19 -6.99 7.38
C ILE A 69 -14.59 -7.24 6.82
N GLN A 70 -15.63 -7.14 7.65
CA GLN A 70 -17.00 -7.37 7.18
C GLN A 70 -17.40 -6.31 6.14
N ALA A 71 -17.13 -5.03 6.42
CA ALA A 71 -17.40 -3.94 5.48
C ALA A 71 -16.62 -4.12 4.16
N ALA A 72 -15.34 -4.49 4.23
CA ALA A 72 -14.49 -4.72 3.07
C ALA A 72 -15.05 -5.85 2.18
N VAL A 73 -15.30 -7.03 2.77
CA VAL A 73 -15.76 -8.22 2.05
C VAL A 73 -17.15 -8.01 1.45
N ASP A 74 -18.07 -7.37 2.18
CA ASP A 74 -19.44 -7.08 1.68
C ASP A 74 -19.45 -6.15 0.45
N HIS A 75 -18.36 -5.39 0.24
CA HIS A 75 -18.20 -4.48 -0.89
C HIS A 75 -17.19 -4.96 -1.93
N GLY A 76 -16.63 -6.16 -1.76
CA GLY A 76 -15.78 -6.81 -2.75
C GLY A 76 -14.28 -6.61 -2.58
N VAL A 77 -13.84 -5.88 -1.55
CA VAL A 77 -12.42 -5.88 -1.13
C VAL A 77 -12.18 -7.18 -0.37
N ASN A 78 -11.27 -8.02 -0.88
CA ASN A 78 -11.07 -9.39 -0.38
C ASN A 78 -9.61 -9.76 -0.15
N VAL A 79 -8.69 -8.79 -0.33
CA VAL A 79 -7.30 -8.89 0.11
C VAL A 79 -6.87 -7.60 0.82
N PHE A 80 -6.15 -7.71 1.94
CA PHE A 80 -5.43 -6.60 2.55
C PHE A 80 -3.92 -6.73 2.34
N ILE A 81 -3.28 -5.63 1.96
CA ILE A 81 -1.82 -5.52 1.79
C ILE A 81 -1.28 -4.72 2.96
N TYR A 82 -0.65 -5.38 3.93
CA TYR A 82 -0.13 -4.68 5.11
C TYR A 82 1.23 -4.08 4.82
N ASP A 83 1.35 -2.77 5.06
CA ASP A 83 2.65 -2.13 5.17
C ASP A 83 3.37 -2.72 6.39
N TRP A 84 4.42 -3.46 6.12
CA TRP A 84 5.21 -4.16 7.11
C TRP A 84 6.54 -3.46 7.29
N TYR A 85 6.83 -3.06 8.53
CA TYR A 85 8.02 -2.28 8.87
C TYR A 85 9.02 -3.06 9.72
N TRP A 86 10.29 -2.80 9.45
CA TRP A 86 11.42 -3.30 10.21
C TRP A 86 12.43 -2.19 10.45
N TYR A 87 12.43 -1.67 11.66
CA TYR A 87 13.31 -0.57 12.07
C TYR A 87 14.04 -0.94 13.35
N ASP A 88 15.26 -0.43 13.51
CA ASP A 88 16.14 -0.76 14.64
C ASP A 88 16.23 -2.26 14.88
N ARG A 89 16.34 -3.04 13.79
CA ARG A 89 16.62 -4.47 13.88
C ARG A 89 15.48 -5.30 14.53
N ARG A 90 14.26 -4.77 14.55
CA ARG A 90 13.07 -5.39 15.14
C ARG A 90 11.81 -4.98 14.38
N PRO A 91 10.68 -5.68 14.54
CA PRO A 91 9.44 -5.29 13.90
C PRO A 91 8.97 -3.93 14.39
N PHE A 92 8.19 -3.21 13.58
CA PHE A 92 7.58 -1.92 13.90
C PHE A 92 6.15 -1.88 13.34
N LEU A 93 5.21 -1.28 14.08
CA LEU A 93 3.80 -1.15 13.67
C LEU A 93 3.07 -2.48 13.32
N GLU A 94 3.50 -3.64 13.84
CA GLU A 94 2.82 -4.90 13.52
C GLU A 94 1.49 -5.11 14.28
N ASN A 95 1.05 -4.19 15.14
CA ASN A 95 -0.11 -4.38 16.02
C ASN A 95 -1.44 -4.44 15.24
N CYS A 96 -1.62 -3.60 14.22
CA CYS A 96 -2.82 -3.64 13.35
C CYS A 96 -3.02 -5.05 12.75
N LEU A 97 -1.94 -5.64 12.22
CA LEU A 97 -1.98 -7.01 11.69
C LEU A 97 -2.12 -8.07 12.80
N ASN A 98 -1.24 -8.06 13.80
CA ASN A 98 -1.11 -9.18 14.75
C ASN A 98 -2.19 -9.23 15.81
N ASP A 99 -2.60 -8.06 16.29
CA ASP A 99 -3.52 -7.92 17.41
C ASP A 99 -4.94 -7.61 16.91
N GLY A 100 -5.07 -6.87 15.81
CA GLY A 100 -6.33 -6.67 15.10
C GLY A 100 -6.66 -7.83 14.18
N PHE A 101 -6.10 -7.84 12.97
CA PHE A 101 -6.53 -8.71 11.87
C PHE A 101 -6.40 -10.20 12.15
N LEU A 102 -5.25 -10.66 12.62
CA LEU A 102 -5.02 -12.08 12.88
C LEU A 102 -5.83 -12.62 14.07
N LYS A 103 -6.44 -11.75 14.87
CA LYS A 103 -7.32 -12.12 15.99
C LYS A 103 -8.80 -11.79 15.75
N ALA A 104 -9.12 -11.05 14.69
CA ALA A 104 -10.49 -10.82 14.27
C ALA A 104 -11.18 -12.14 13.94
N LYS A 105 -12.41 -12.33 14.42
CA LYS A 105 -13.12 -13.62 14.34
C LYS A 105 -13.40 -14.06 12.90
N ASN A 106 -13.57 -13.11 12.00
CA ASN A 106 -13.88 -13.30 10.58
C ASN A 106 -12.66 -13.22 9.66
N ASN A 107 -11.42 -13.24 10.18
CA ASN A 107 -10.22 -13.07 9.36
C ASN A 107 -10.05 -14.12 8.24
N GLY A 108 -10.67 -15.30 8.37
CA GLY A 108 -10.68 -16.33 7.33
C GLY A 108 -11.51 -15.96 6.09
N GLN A 109 -12.32 -14.90 6.15
CA GLN A 109 -13.07 -14.37 5.00
C GLN A 109 -12.22 -13.46 4.10
N MET A 110 -11.07 -13.01 4.57
CA MET A 110 -10.20 -12.03 3.93
C MET A 110 -8.80 -12.62 3.75
N LYS A 111 -8.22 -12.44 2.56
CA LYS A 111 -6.79 -12.77 2.37
C LYS A 111 -5.92 -11.60 2.80
N PHE A 112 -4.65 -11.86 3.09
CA PHE A 112 -3.70 -10.77 3.30
C PHE A 112 -2.30 -11.14 2.83
N TYR A 113 -1.49 -10.15 2.49
CA TYR A 113 -0.04 -10.32 2.33
C TYR A 113 0.72 -9.08 2.78
N LEU A 114 2.03 -9.21 2.87
CA LEU A 114 2.90 -8.14 3.35
C LEU A 114 3.58 -7.41 2.19
N MET A 115 3.63 -6.08 2.33
CA MET A 115 4.56 -5.23 1.62
C MET A 115 5.61 -4.73 2.61
N TRP A 116 6.88 -5.03 2.39
CA TRP A 116 7.94 -4.43 3.17
C TRP A 116 8.12 -2.97 2.76
N ALA A 117 7.61 -2.08 3.60
CA ALA A 117 7.76 -0.63 3.49
C ALA A 117 9.16 -0.22 3.98
N ASN A 118 10.17 -0.63 3.22
CA ASN A 118 11.59 -0.52 3.58
C ASN A 118 12.21 0.85 3.30
N HIS A 119 11.39 1.90 3.21
CA HIS A 119 11.83 3.28 3.05
C HIS A 119 12.33 3.87 4.38
N ASP A 120 12.91 5.06 4.35
CA ASP A 120 13.32 5.74 5.58
C ASP A 120 12.12 6.35 6.31
N ALA A 121 12.14 6.27 7.64
CA ALA A 121 11.26 7.08 8.46
C ALA A 121 11.94 8.43 8.71
N VAL A 122 11.29 9.49 8.27
CA VAL A 122 11.74 10.87 8.44
C VAL A 122 10.71 11.67 9.25
N SER A 123 10.93 12.97 9.41
CA SER A 123 10.05 13.88 10.16
C SER A 123 8.62 14.03 9.61
N LEU A 124 8.31 13.47 8.45
CA LEU A 124 7.00 13.61 7.78
C LEU A 124 5.82 13.22 8.68
N TRP A 125 5.98 12.15 9.47
CA TRP A 125 4.94 11.64 10.36
C TRP A 125 4.67 12.58 11.56
N ASP A 126 5.61 13.47 11.87
CA ASP A 126 5.45 14.50 12.89
C ASP A 126 5.09 15.85 12.28
N LYS A 127 3.81 16.19 12.35
CA LYS A 127 3.29 17.47 11.85
C LYS A 127 4.02 18.71 12.39
N ARG A 128 4.63 18.63 13.58
CA ARG A 128 5.39 19.75 14.17
C ARG A 128 6.69 20.04 13.43
N THR A 129 7.23 19.04 12.73
CA THR A 129 8.55 19.08 12.07
C THR A 129 8.52 18.60 10.61
N SER A 130 7.34 18.30 10.06
CA SER A 130 7.13 17.73 8.73
C SER A 130 7.70 18.59 7.58
N ASP A 131 8.00 19.87 7.85
CA ASP A 131 8.62 20.77 6.88
C ASP A 131 10.13 20.50 6.67
N ASP A 132 10.78 19.76 7.57
CA ASP A 132 12.21 19.39 7.50
C ASP A 132 12.40 17.88 7.31
N LEU A 133 12.24 17.43 6.07
CA LEU A 133 12.34 16.02 5.68
C LEU A 133 13.78 15.47 5.72
N GLY A 134 14.78 16.29 6.06
CA GLY A 134 16.19 15.87 6.11
C GLY A 134 16.55 15.08 7.37
N ALA A 135 15.70 15.11 8.40
CA ALA A 135 15.94 14.40 9.65
C ALA A 135 15.58 12.91 9.52
N LEU A 136 16.61 12.07 9.37
CA LEU A 136 16.47 10.61 9.44
C LEU A 136 16.16 10.19 10.87
N ILE A 137 15.09 9.42 11.06
CA ILE A 137 14.64 8.91 12.35
C ILE A 137 14.93 7.42 12.44
N TRP A 138 14.50 6.65 11.43
CA TRP A 138 14.89 5.25 11.27
C TRP A 138 15.32 4.95 9.84
N ASP A 139 16.44 4.24 9.72
CA ASP A 139 16.93 3.70 8.45
C ASP A 139 16.12 2.46 8.07
N GLY A 140 15.47 2.49 6.91
CA GLY A 140 14.71 1.35 6.37
C GLY A 140 15.58 0.29 5.69
N GLY A 141 16.85 0.61 5.43
CA GLY A 141 17.81 -0.29 4.82
C GLY A 141 18.37 -1.28 5.84
N VAL A 142 18.66 -2.49 5.39
CA VAL A 142 19.26 -3.54 6.21
C VAL A 142 20.39 -4.24 5.46
N ASP A 143 21.38 -4.74 6.21
CA ASP A 143 22.40 -5.64 5.67
C ASP A 143 21.84 -7.07 5.48
N PHE A 144 22.62 -7.96 4.88
CA PHE A 144 22.18 -9.32 4.60
C PHE A 144 21.83 -10.13 5.87
N ALA A 145 22.57 -9.98 6.97
CA ALA A 145 22.30 -10.73 8.20
C ALA A 145 20.97 -10.29 8.83
N GLU A 146 20.70 -8.99 8.79
CA GLU A 146 19.44 -8.40 9.23
C GLU A 146 18.27 -8.77 8.31
N PHE A 147 18.48 -8.76 6.99
CA PHE A 147 17.51 -9.27 6.00
C PHE A 147 17.13 -10.72 6.31
N GLN A 148 18.12 -11.59 6.55
CA GLN A 148 17.85 -13.00 6.88
C GLN A 148 16.99 -13.14 8.14
N ARG A 149 17.24 -12.32 9.16
CA ARG A 149 16.45 -12.36 10.40
C ARG A 149 15.02 -11.86 10.17
N ALA A 150 14.87 -10.75 9.47
CA ALA A 150 13.57 -10.18 9.11
C ALA A 150 12.73 -11.19 8.31
N MET A 151 13.31 -11.77 7.26
CA MET A 151 12.60 -12.69 6.36
C MET A 151 12.29 -14.05 7.01
N ARG A 152 13.18 -14.58 7.86
CA ARG A 152 12.86 -15.80 8.65
C ARG A 152 11.63 -15.59 9.52
N ARG A 153 11.54 -14.44 10.20
CA ARG A 153 10.34 -14.10 10.98
C ARG A 153 9.10 -14.07 10.09
N VAL A 154 9.21 -13.48 8.89
CA VAL A 154 8.07 -13.40 7.97
C VAL A 154 7.58 -14.80 7.59
N ILE A 155 8.50 -15.71 7.24
CA ILE A 155 8.20 -17.10 6.92
C ILE A 155 7.50 -17.79 8.10
N GLU A 156 8.15 -17.79 9.26
CA GLU A 156 7.71 -18.52 10.45
C GLU A 156 6.35 -18.03 10.97
N LYS A 157 6.09 -16.72 10.87
CA LYS A 157 4.93 -16.10 11.49
C LYS A 157 3.74 -15.98 10.55
N TYR A 158 3.96 -15.77 9.25
CA TYR A 158 2.89 -15.36 8.34
C TYR A 158 2.66 -16.31 7.17
N PHE A 159 3.70 -16.83 6.52
CA PHE A 159 3.54 -17.54 5.24
C PHE A 159 2.77 -18.86 5.32
N HIS A 160 2.71 -19.49 6.50
CA HIS A 160 1.93 -20.70 6.73
C HIS A 160 0.48 -20.45 7.13
N LEU A 161 0.07 -19.18 7.28
CA LEU A 161 -1.31 -18.86 7.65
C LEU A 161 -2.26 -19.18 6.49
N PRO A 162 -3.40 -19.85 6.74
CA PRO A 162 -4.30 -20.35 5.69
C PRO A 162 -4.97 -19.23 4.87
N ASN A 163 -5.02 -18.02 5.42
CA ASN A 163 -5.51 -16.82 4.75
C ASN A 163 -4.39 -15.91 4.22
N TYR A 164 -3.12 -16.33 4.25
CA TYR A 164 -2.06 -15.63 3.54
C TYR A 164 -2.33 -15.73 2.02
N TYR A 165 -2.16 -14.61 1.31
CA TYR A 165 -2.42 -14.53 -0.13
C TYR A 165 -1.28 -15.19 -0.90
N THR A 166 -1.64 -16.01 -1.88
CA THR A 166 -0.69 -16.80 -2.67
C THR A 166 -1.01 -16.71 -4.15
N ILE A 167 0.01 -16.65 -4.99
CA ILE A 167 -0.09 -16.83 -6.44
C ILE A 167 0.58 -18.16 -6.79
N ASP A 168 -0.11 -19.05 -7.51
CA ASP A 168 0.33 -20.42 -7.81
C ASP A 168 0.79 -21.21 -6.56
N GLY A 169 0.10 -20.97 -5.44
CA GLY A 169 0.40 -21.57 -4.13
C GLY A 169 1.61 -20.97 -3.41
N LYS A 170 2.38 -20.07 -4.05
CA LYS A 170 3.52 -19.39 -3.43
C LYS A 170 3.05 -18.15 -2.66
N PRO A 171 3.48 -17.94 -1.40
CA PRO A 171 3.19 -16.71 -0.68
C PRO A 171 3.69 -15.51 -1.48
N VAL A 172 2.88 -14.45 -1.53
CA VAL A 172 3.27 -13.18 -2.14
C VAL A 172 3.98 -12.31 -1.11
N PHE A 173 5.11 -11.71 -1.47
CA PHE A 173 5.79 -10.71 -0.65
C PHE A 173 6.21 -9.54 -1.52
N MET A 174 5.76 -8.35 -1.15
CA MET A 174 6.01 -7.12 -1.90
C MET A 174 7.15 -6.32 -1.27
N ILE A 175 7.96 -5.66 -2.09
CA ILE A 175 9.02 -4.74 -1.62
C ILE A 175 8.73 -3.34 -2.14
N TYR A 176 8.80 -2.34 -1.25
CA TYR A 176 8.42 -0.96 -1.55
C TYR A 176 9.52 -0.15 -2.23
N ASP A 177 10.69 -0.04 -1.61
CA ASP A 177 11.79 0.81 -2.07
C ASP A 177 12.96 -0.05 -2.55
N ILE A 178 13.00 -0.33 -3.85
CA ILE A 178 14.05 -1.15 -4.46
C ILE A 178 15.44 -0.49 -4.39
N PRO A 179 15.62 0.81 -4.68
CA PRO A 179 16.90 1.48 -4.46
C PRO A 179 17.43 1.32 -3.03
N LYS A 180 16.57 1.46 -2.01
CA LYS A 180 16.96 1.28 -0.61
C LYS A 180 17.32 -0.16 -0.28
N LEU A 181 16.57 -1.14 -0.79
CA LEU A 181 16.90 -2.56 -0.68
C LEU A 181 18.29 -2.85 -1.25
N VAL A 182 18.54 -2.40 -2.49
CA VAL A 182 19.81 -2.60 -3.21
C VAL A 182 20.96 -1.94 -2.45
N LYS A 183 20.79 -0.71 -1.97
CA LYS A 183 21.79 -0.01 -1.19
C LYS A 183 22.10 -0.72 0.13
N GLY A 184 21.07 -1.11 0.88
CA GLY A 184 21.22 -1.79 2.18
C GLY A 184 21.96 -3.12 2.06
N LEU A 185 21.63 -3.91 1.04
CA LEU A 185 22.23 -5.23 0.81
C LEU A 185 23.63 -5.17 0.17
N GLY A 186 24.10 -3.99 -0.23
CA GLY A 186 25.45 -3.81 -0.76
C GLY A 186 25.57 -3.93 -2.28
N GLY A 187 24.51 -3.61 -3.03
CA GLY A 187 24.48 -3.56 -4.49
C GLY A 187 23.59 -4.62 -5.14
N VAL A 188 23.36 -4.49 -6.45
CA VAL A 188 22.38 -5.28 -7.21
C VAL A 188 22.65 -6.78 -7.10
N ASP A 189 23.90 -7.22 -7.28
CA ASP A 189 24.25 -8.64 -7.17
C ASP A 189 24.03 -9.21 -5.77
N ALA A 190 24.28 -8.41 -4.74
CA ALA A 190 24.07 -8.83 -3.35
C ALA A 190 22.58 -8.88 -3.02
N ALA A 191 21.80 -7.92 -3.50
CA ALA A 191 20.35 -7.93 -3.40
C ALA A 191 19.74 -9.15 -4.11
N ARG A 192 20.20 -9.47 -5.33
CA ARG A 192 19.77 -10.66 -6.04
C ARG A 192 20.03 -11.95 -5.23
N ARG A 193 21.25 -12.12 -4.70
CA ARG A 193 21.57 -13.27 -3.84
C ARG A 193 20.70 -13.35 -2.60
N ALA A 194 20.33 -12.21 -2.01
CA ALA A 194 19.46 -12.19 -0.85
C ALA A 194 18.02 -12.63 -1.17
N LEU A 195 17.48 -12.17 -2.31
CA LEU A 195 16.16 -12.57 -2.79
C LEU A 195 16.12 -14.06 -3.19
N ASP A 196 17.19 -14.58 -3.80
CA ASP A 196 17.31 -16.02 -4.09
C ASP A 196 17.39 -16.84 -2.80
N TRP A 197 18.19 -16.40 -1.81
CA TRP A 197 18.21 -17.02 -0.49
C TRP A 197 16.82 -17.02 0.17
N PHE A 198 16.03 -15.95 -0.01
CA PHE A 198 14.69 -15.87 0.58
C PHE A 198 13.75 -16.91 -0.04
N ARG A 199 13.80 -17.10 -1.36
CA ARG A 199 13.07 -18.18 -2.04
C ARG A 199 13.50 -19.55 -1.54
N GLU A 200 14.79 -19.79 -1.41
CA GLU A 200 15.34 -21.05 -0.90
C GLU A 200 14.89 -21.31 0.54
N ALA A 201 14.91 -20.28 1.39
CA ALA A 201 14.45 -20.36 2.78
C ALA A 201 12.96 -20.75 2.86
N CYS A 202 12.12 -20.22 1.98
CA CYS A 202 10.71 -20.63 1.91
C CYS A 202 10.57 -22.12 1.56
N VAL A 203 11.33 -22.60 0.56
CA VAL A 203 11.32 -24.02 0.17
C VAL A 203 11.84 -24.92 1.29
N GLN A 204 12.91 -24.52 1.97
CA GLN A 204 13.45 -25.25 3.13
C GLN A 204 12.43 -25.35 4.28
N ASP A 205 11.55 -24.35 4.42
CA ASP A 205 10.48 -24.32 5.42
C ASP A 205 9.19 -25.03 4.94
N GLY A 206 9.23 -25.73 3.80
CA GLY A 206 8.13 -26.55 3.28
C GLY A 206 7.11 -25.80 2.42
N LEU A 207 7.35 -24.53 2.08
CA LEU A 207 6.53 -23.76 1.14
C LEU A 207 6.90 -24.10 -0.32
N PRO A 208 6.00 -23.91 -1.30
CA PRO A 208 6.28 -24.23 -2.70
C PRO A 208 7.21 -23.23 -3.42
N GLY A 209 7.73 -22.24 -2.69
CA GLY A 209 8.55 -21.14 -3.20
C GLY A 209 8.08 -19.81 -2.61
N LEU A 210 8.34 -18.72 -3.33
CA LEU A 210 7.96 -17.36 -2.98
C LEU A 210 7.69 -16.58 -4.27
N HIS A 211 6.60 -15.80 -4.28
CA HIS A 211 6.27 -14.85 -5.34
C HIS A 211 6.68 -13.45 -4.89
N LEU A 212 7.72 -12.90 -5.52
CA LEU A 212 8.23 -11.57 -5.21
C LEU A 212 7.53 -10.54 -6.08
N GLN A 213 6.87 -9.58 -5.45
CA GLN A 213 6.29 -8.40 -6.09
C GLN A 213 7.13 -7.18 -5.75
N PHE A 214 7.23 -6.20 -6.66
CA PHE A 214 7.80 -4.90 -6.30
C PHE A 214 6.83 -3.77 -6.60
N THR A 215 7.04 -2.68 -5.87
CA THR A 215 6.34 -1.42 -6.06
C THR A 215 7.06 -0.61 -7.12
N MET A 216 6.32 -0.22 -8.14
CA MET A 216 6.81 0.65 -9.20
C MET A 216 6.83 2.10 -8.77
N TRP A 217 7.91 2.77 -9.18
CA TRP A 217 8.13 4.20 -9.10
C TRP A 217 8.57 4.66 -10.48
N ASN A 218 8.18 5.87 -10.89
CA ASN A 218 8.73 6.42 -12.11
C ASN A 218 10.15 6.92 -11.85
N ASP A 219 11.10 6.47 -12.69
CA ASP A 219 12.50 6.87 -12.70
C ASP A 219 12.71 8.41 -12.73
N ALA A 220 11.70 9.18 -13.17
CA ALA A 220 11.76 10.61 -13.43
C ALA A 220 10.88 11.50 -12.52
N VAL A 221 10.07 10.95 -11.61
CA VAL A 221 9.14 11.78 -10.82
C VAL A 221 9.83 12.38 -9.60
N THR A 222 9.66 13.69 -9.46
CA THR A 222 10.14 14.50 -8.35
C THR A 222 9.46 14.01 -7.06
N ASN A 223 10.24 13.78 -6.01
CA ASN A 223 9.79 13.29 -4.70
C ASN A 223 8.73 14.24 -4.07
N VAL A 224 7.44 14.02 -4.36
CA VAL A 224 6.29 14.73 -3.76
C VAL A 224 5.82 14.01 -2.47
N SER A 225 6.12 12.72 -2.33
CA SER A 225 5.87 11.87 -1.16
C SER A 225 6.69 12.30 0.08
N GLY A 226 7.85 12.91 -0.14
CA GLY A 226 8.73 13.42 0.90
C GLY A 226 9.59 12.37 1.63
N VAL A 227 9.56 11.10 1.21
CA VAL A 227 10.19 9.98 1.94
C VAL A 227 11.30 9.24 1.19
N ASP A 228 11.61 9.58 -0.07
CA ASP A 228 12.48 8.70 -0.88
C ASP A 228 13.92 9.18 -1.07
N GLY A 229 14.84 8.27 -0.76
CA GLY A 229 16.28 8.46 -0.78
C GLY A 229 16.93 8.20 -2.14
N GLY A 230 16.84 9.17 -3.07
CA GLY A 230 17.85 9.50 -4.10
C GLY A 230 18.27 8.44 -5.17
N LYS A 231 18.18 8.85 -6.45
CA LYS A 231 18.74 8.26 -7.70
C LYS A 231 18.62 6.73 -7.86
N GLY A 232 17.61 6.33 -8.63
CA GLY A 232 17.12 4.96 -8.77
C GLY A 232 18.06 3.95 -9.45
N VAL A 233 17.74 2.69 -9.16
CA VAL A 233 18.13 1.49 -9.92
C VAL A 233 17.57 1.64 -11.34
N ARG A 234 18.32 1.31 -12.39
CA ARG A 234 17.81 1.40 -13.77
C ARG A 234 16.81 0.26 -14.03
N ALA A 235 15.81 0.45 -14.89
CA ALA A 235 14.89 -0.63 -15.27
C ALA A 235 15.58 -1.95 -15.69
N GLU A 236 16.72 -1.88 -16.38
CA GLU A 236 17.49 -3.08 -16.75
C GLU A 236 18.03 -3.84 -15.52
N GLU A 237 18.32 -3.13 -14.43
CA GLU A 237 18.78 -3.68 -13.16
C GLU A 237 17.63 -4.26 -12.32
N PHE A 238 16.37 -3.82 -12.53
CA PHE A 238 15.21 -4.49 -11.94
C PHE A 238 15.01 -5.90 -12.50
N HIS A 239 15.29 -6.10 -13.79
CA HIS A 239 15.20 -7.44 -14.41
C HIS A 239 16.15 -8.45 -13.76
N SER A 240 17.34 -8.02 -13.34
CA SER A 240 18.33 -8.93 -12.77
C SER A 240 17.98 -9.37 -11.34
N LEU A 241 17.20 -8.58 -10.60
CA LEU A 241 16.73 -8.91 -9.24
C LEU A 241 15.73 -10.08 -9.22
N GLY A 242 15.08 -10.35 -10.36
CA GLY A 242 14.22 -11.51 -10.54
C GLY A 242 12.91 -11.44 -9.76
N PHE A 243 12.19 -10.33 -9.85
CA PHE A 243 10.79 -10.24 -9.38
C PHE A 243 9.85 -11.02 -10.30
N ASP A 244 8.72 -11.47 -9.73
CA ASP A 244 7.69 -12.27 -10.42
C ASP A 244 6.50 -11.42 -10.90
N SER A 245 6.34 -10.20 -10.36
CA SER A 245 5.30 -9.25 -10.78
C SER A 245 5.58 -7.83 -10.30
N ALA A 246 4.81 -6.86 -10.80
CA ALA A 246 4.85 -5.47 -10.36
C ALA A 246 3.45 -4.88 -10.19
N THR A 247 3.36 -3.84 -9.37
CA THR A 247 2.19 -2.94 -9.28
C THR A 247 2.66 -1.59 -8.73
N HIS A 248 1.75 -0.63 -8.57
CA HIS A 248 2.05 0.67 -7.93
C HIS A 248 1.47 0.76 -6.52
N TYR A 249 1.92 1.79 -5.78
CA TYR A 249 1.36 2.18 -4.49
C TYR A 249 0.52 3.45 -4.57
N GLN A 250 0.94 4.48 -5.32
CA GLN A 250 0.22 5.76 -5.40
C GLN A 250 0.44 6.42 -6.76
N PHE A 251 -0.57 7.11 -7.29
CA PHE A 251 -0.50 7.82 -8.57
C PHE A 251 0.60 8.90 -8.60
N VAL A 252 0.89 9.52 -7.44
CA VAL A 252 1.97 10.50 -7.31
C VAL A 252 3.36 9.93 -7.54
N HIS A 253 3.55 8.60 -7.48
CA HIS A 253 4.85 7.98 -7.73
C HIS A 253 5.20 7.92 -9.21
N PHE A 254 4.21 8.08 -10.10
CA PHE A 254 4.45 7.95 -11.55
C PHE A 254 3.86 9.06 -12.42
N LEU A 255 2.88 9.81 -11.92
CA LEU A 255 2.36 10.97 -12.61
C LEU A 255 3.21 12.21 -12.29
N SER A 256 3.62 12.91 -13.34
CA SER A 256 4.47 14.12 -13.21
C SER A 256 3.75 15.32 -12.55
N ASN A 257 2.43 15.38 -12.65
CA ASN A 257 1.62 16.42 -12.03
C ASN A 257 0.24 15.89 -11.63
N VAL A 258 0.03 15.76 -10.32
CA VAL A 258 -1.23 15.33 -9.71
C VAL A 258 -2.13 16.49 -9.27
N ASP A 259 -1.70 17.75 -9.39
CA ASP A 259 -2.48 18.95 -9.02
C ASP A 259 -3.57 19.28 -10.07
N ARG A 260 -4.44 18.30 -10.31
CA ARG A 260 -5.46 18.27 -11.37
C ARG A 260 -6.67 17.49 -10.90
N ASP A 261 -7.74 17.57 -11.69
CA ASP A 261 -8.95 16.82 -11.40
C ASP A 261 -8.70 15.33 -11.71
N TYR A 262 -9.20 14.45 -10.85
CA TYR A 262 -8.92 13.02 -10.87
C TYR A 262 -9.20 12.37 -12.23
N ALA A 263 -10.28 12.77 -12.90
CA ALA A 263 -10.67 12.22 -14.20
C ALA A 263 -9.65 12.53 -15.31
N ASP A 264 -8.93 13.65 -15.22
CA ASP A 264 -7.93 14.05 -16.21
C ASP A 264 -6.63 13.22 -16.09
N LEU A 265 -6.44 12.55 -14.95
CA LEU A 265 -5.29 11.69 -14.69
C LEU A 265 -5.46 10.29 -15.30
N LEU A 266 -6.70 9.81 -15.43
CA LEU A 266 -7.00 8.43 -15.82
C LEU A 266 -6.43 7.99 -17.18
N PRO A 267 -6.40 8.84 -18.24
CA PRO A 267 -5.75 8.47 -19.49
C PRO A 267 -4.24 8.18 -19.31
N GLU A 268 -3.55 8.98 -18.49
CA GLU A 268 -2.11 8.79 -18.21
C GLU A 268 -1.88 7.53 -17.35
N VAL A 269 -2.75 7.29 -16.37
CA VAL A 269 -2.72 6.07 -15.54
C VAL A 269 -2.88 4.82 -16.40
N LYS A 270 -3.85 4.80 -17.31
CA LYS A 270 -4.05 3.66 -18.21
C LYS A 270 -2.84 3.48 -19.14
N ALA A 271 -2.30 4.58 -19.69
CA ALA A 271 -1.14 4.53 -20.56
C ALA A 271 0.11 4.00 -19.83
N GLU A 272 0.26 4.30 -18.54
CA GLU A 272 1.34 3.75 -17.70
C GLU A 272 1.25 2.22 -17.64
N TRP A 273 0.08 1.66 -17.33
CA TRP A 273 -0.10 0.20 -17.27
C TRP A 273 0.27 -0.49 -18.58
N GLU A 274 -0.17 0.07 -19.72
CA GLU A 274 0.15 -0.44 -21.07
C GLU A 274 1.64 -0.33 -21.42
N GLN A 275 2.36 0.64 -20.85
CA GLN A 275 3.80 0.78 -21.05
C GLN A 275 4.59 -0.22 -20.19
N LEU A 276 4.19 -0.40 -18.94
CA LEU A 276 4.86 -1.32 -18.01
C LEU A 276 4.75 -2.76 -18.45
N GLU A 277 3.58 -3.18 -18.94
CA GLU A 277 3.38 -4.49 -19.54
C GLU A 277 4.37 -4.78 -20.68
N LYS A 278 4.71 -3.76 -21.49
CA LYS A 278 5.65 -3.91 -22.61
C LYS A 278 7.11 -3.85 -22.16
N ARG A 279 7.39 -3.14 -21.06
CA ARG A 279 8.75 -2.88 -20.55
C ARG A 279 9.29 -4.08 -19.79
N PHE A 280 8.44 -4.79 -19.05
CA PHE A 280 8.86 -5.85 -18.14
C PHE A 280 8.44 -7.25 -18.60
N PRO A 281 9.23 -8.29 -18.32
CA PRO A 281 8.94 -9.67 -18.73
C PRO A 281 7.95 -10.39 -17.82
N PHE A 282 7.45 -9.74 -16.76
CA PHE A 282 6.55 -10.30 -15.77
C PHE A 282 5.20 -9.55 -15.74
N PRO A 283 4.13 -10.17 -15.21
CA PRO A 283 2.83 -9.53 -15.04
C PRO A 283 2.89 -8.20 -14.28
N TYR A 284 2.13 -7.23 -14.78
CA TYR A 284 1.80 -6.01 -14.04
C TYR A 284 0.34 -6.09 -13.58
N PHE A 285 0.10 -5.81 -12.30
CA PHE A 285 -1.25 -5.74 -11.75
C PHE A 285 -1.74 -4.28 -11.67
N PRO A 286 -2.91 -3.95 -12.24
CA PRO A 286 -3.39 -2.58 -12.28
C PRO A 286 -3.64 -2.03 -10.88
N HIS A 287 -3.30 -0.75 -10.72
CA HIS A 287 -3.34 -0.04 -9.45
C HIS A 287 -4.24 1.19 -9.58
N VAL A 288 -5.07 1.44 -8.57
CA VAL A 288 -5.92 2.64 -8.46
C VAL A 288 -5.66 3.35 -7.15
N SER A 289 -5.39 4.65 -7.18
CA SER A 289 -5.38 5.49 -5.97
C SER A 289 -6.72 6.18 -5.80
N VAL A 290 -7.26 6.26 -4.58
CA VAL A 290 -8.55 6.91 -4.31
C VAL A 290 -8.42 8.44 -4.37
N GLY A 291 -7.25 8.96 -4.04
CA GLY A 291 -6.93 10.38 -4.11
C GLY A 291 -5.48 10.64 -3.73
N TRP A 292 -5.12 11.92 -3.61
CA TRP A 292 -3.85 12.33 -3.02
C TRP A 292 -3.95 13.76 -2.51
N ASP A 293 -3.78 13.92 -1.21
CA ASP A 293 -3.57 15.17 -0.53
C ASP A 293 -2.90 14.90 0.83
N ASN A 294 -1.61 15.19 0.90
CA ASN A 294 -0.76 14.97 2.08
C ASN A 294 -0.81 16.14 3.09
N ASN A 295 -1.64 17.18 2.86
CA ASN A 295 -1.75 18.35 3.73
C ASN A 295 -2.13 18.06 5.20
N PRO A 296 -2.83 16.97 5.57
CA PRO A 296 -3.05 16.62 6.97
C PRO A 296 -1.77 16.56 7.80
N ARG A 297 -0.64 16.15 7.19
CA ARG A 297 0.67 16.08 7.82
C ARG A 297 1.38 17.43 7.97
N PHE A 298 0.85 18.53 7.42
CA PHE A 298 1.56 19.82 7.38
C PHE A 298 0.78 20.97 8.05
N HIS A 299 1.53 21.94 8.57
CA HIS A 299 0.98 23.24 9.00
C HIS A 299 0.81 24.20 7.83
N ALA A 300 1.80 24.31 6.96
CA ALA A 300 1.70 25.06 5.71
C ALA A 300 0.95 24.27 4.64
N PHE A 301 0.48 24.98 3.61
CA PHE A 301 -0.06 24.34 2.41
C PHE A 301 1.05 23.64 1.61
N ARG A 302 0.76 22.44 1.12
CA ARG A 302 1.58 21.69 0.18
C ARG A 302 0.81 21.50 -1.14
N PRO A 303 1.41 21.88 -2.30
CA PRO A 303 0.80 21.68 -3.60
C PRO A 303 0.82 20.19 -4.01
N GLY A 304 0.20 19.87 -5.15
CA GLY A 304 0.03 18.48 -5.55
C GLY A 304 -1.16 17.85 -4.86
N VAL A 305 -2.32 18.52 -4.95
CA VAL A 305 -3.59 18.01 -4.42
C VAL A 305 -4.44 17.52 -5.59
N MET A 306 -4.77 16.24 -5.60
CA MET A 306 -5.75 15.69 -6.55
C MET A 306 -7.14 16.22 -6.20
N ARG A 307 -7.84 16.74 -7.20
CA ARG A 307 -9.16 17.36 -7.03
C ARG A 307 -10.27 16.46 -7.54
N ASP A 308 -11.46 16.68 -6.99
CA ASP A 308 -12.69 16.05 -7.46
C ASP A 308 -12.60 14.52 -7.51
N CYS A 309 -12.05 13.92 -6.45
CA CYS A 309 -11.94 12.47 -6.24
C CYS A 309 -13.28 11.87 -5.76
N THR A 310 -14.34 12.01 -6.55
CA THR A 310 -15.68 11.53 -6.16
C THR A 310 -15.83 10.01 -6.35
N PRO A 311 -16.74 9.34 -5.62
CA PRO A 311 -17.05 7.92 -5.82
C PRO A 311 -17.28 7.51 -7.28
N GLU A 312 -17.99 8.34 -8.05
CA GLU A 312 -18.29 8.05 -9.46
C GLU A 312 -17.03 8.07 -10.34
N LYS A 313 -16.05 8.90 -9.99
CA LYS A 313 -14.77 8.98 -10.71
C LYS A 313 -13.82 7.86 -10.31
N ILE A 314 -13.84 7.45 -9.03
CA ILE A 314 -13.12 6.24 -8.59
C ILE A 314 -13.72 5.00 -9.25
N GLU A 315 -15.05 4.91 -9.35
CA GLU A 315 -15.73 3.82 -10.08
C GLU A 315 -15.22 3.69 -11.53
N ARG A 316 -15.03 4.82 -12.23
CA ARG A 316 -14.47 4.81 -13.59
C ARG A 316 -13.04 4.27 -13.62
N ALA A 317 -12.20 4.61 -12.65
CA ALA A 317 -10.84 4.06 -12.56
C ALA A 317 -10.85 2.56 -12.27
N LEU A 318 -11.75 2.10 -11.40
CA LEU A 318 -11.92 0.68 -11.08
C LEU A 318 -12.45 -0.12 -12.29
N LEU A 319 -13.34 0.47 -13.10
CA LEU A 319 -13.77 -0.13 -14.37
C LEU A 319 -12.58 -0.30 -15.34
N LEU A 320 -11.69 0.70 -15.46
CA LEU A 320 -10.47 0.57 -16.27
C LEU A 320 -9.56 -0.56 -15.75
N ALA A 321 -9.39 -0.67 -14.43
CA ALA A 321 -8.59 -1.73 -13.83
C ALA A 321 -9.22 -3.12 -14.06
N ARG A 322 -10.54 -3.25 -13.92
CA ARG A 322 -11.28 -4.48 -14.23
C ARG A 322 -11.11 -4.86 -15.71
N ASP A 323 -11.28 -3.90 -16.62
CA ASP A 323 -11.13 -4.14 -18.06
C ASP A 323 -9.70 -4.57 -18.41
N TYR A 324 -8.68 -4.01 -17.73
CA TYR A 324 -7.30 -4.46 -17.85
C TYR A 324 -7.14 -5.91 -17.37
N VAL A 325 -7.64 -6.27 -16.19
CA VAL A 325 -7.62 -7.67 -15.71
C VAL A 325 -8.37 -8.59 -16.69
N ASP A 326 -9.47 -8.14 -17.25
CA ASP A 326 -10.28 -8.90 -18.21
C ASP A 326 -9.56 -9.18 -19.53
N SER A 327 -8.72 -8.26 -19.99
CA SER A 327 -7.86 -8.47 -21.16
C SER A 327 -6.64 -9.36 -20.90
N HIS A 328 -6.36 -9.72 -19.65
CA HIS A 328 -5.20 -10.55 -19.25
C HIS A 328 -5.62 -11.87 -18.57
N PRO A 329 -6.39 -12.76 -19.22
CA PRO A 329 -6.97 -13.95 -18.60
C PRO A 329 -5.94 -15.00 -18.13
N ASN A 330 -4.67 -14.86 -18.52
CA ASN A 330 -3.58 -15.75 -18.12
C ASN A 330 -2.79 -15.21 -16.90
N GLN A 331 -3.19 -14.06 -16.34
CA GLN A 331 -2.60 -13.49 -15.13
C GLN A 331 -3.56 -13.66 -13.96
N PRO A 332 -3.07 -13.67 -12.70
CA PRO A 332 -3.93 -13.54 -11.53
C PRO A 332 -4.82 -12.30 -11.64
N PRO A 333 -6.11 -12.36 -11.30
CA PRO A 333 -7.05 -11.26 -11.48
C PRO A 333 -6.95 -10.21 -10.36
N LEU A 334 -5.72 -9.82 -10.03
CA LEU A 334 -5.38 -8.91 -8.93
C LEU A 334 -5.47 -7.45 -9.36
N VAL A 335 -6.22 -6.66 -8.59
CA VAL A 335 -6.27 -5.20 -8.65
C VAL A 335 -5.81 -4.66 -7.31
N THR A 336 -4.87 -3.71 -7.30
CA THR A 336 -4.44 -3.04 -6.06
C THR A 336 -5.09 -1.66 -5.95
N ILE A 337 -5.45 -1.27 -4.73
CA ILE A 337 -6.08 0.01 -4.43
C ILE A 337 -5.32 0.66 -3.28
N ASN A 338 -4.87 1.89 -3.48
CA ASN A 338 -4.44 2.74 -2.38
C ASN A 338 -5.61 3.65 -1.99
N SER A 339 -6.19 3.44 -0.82
CA SER A 339 -5.91 2.36 0.16
C SER A 339 -7.15 2.06 0.99
N TRP A 340 -7.07 1.12 1.93
CA TRP A 340 -8.12 0.99 2.94
C TRP A 340 -8.21 2.26 3.78
N ASN A 341 -7.09 2.74 4.36
CA ASN A 341 -7.11 3.70 5.47
C ASN A 341 -6.05 4.82 5.43
N GLU A 342 -5.35 5.14 4.33
CA GLU A 342 -4.40 6.27 4.25
C GLU A 342 -5.10 7.66 4.31
N TRP A 343 -5.64 7.99 5.49
CA TRP A 343 -6.33 9.25 5.77
C TRP A 343 -5.44 10.47 5.57
N THR A 344 -4.19 10.41 6.03
CA THR A 344 -3.26 11.52 5.91
C THR A 344 -2.78 11.80 4.49
N GLU A 345 -3.02 10.89 3.56
CA GLU A 345 -2.79 11.07 2.12
C GLU A 345 -4.11 11.29 1.36
N THR A 346 -5.24 11.32 2.06
CA THR A 346 -6.58 11.48 1.46
C THR A 346 -6.88 10.40 0.41
N SER A 347 -6.35 9.19 0.62
CA SER A 347 -6.43 8.06 -0.30
C SER A 347 -6.89 6.82 0.45
N TYR A 348 -8.16 6.82 0.88
CA TYR A 348 -8.72 5.78 1.75
C TYR A 348 -10.12 5.35 1.27
N LEU A 349 -10.48 4.11 1.55
CA LEU A 349 -11.80 3.52 1.29
C LEU A 349 -12.71 3.54 2.51
N GLU A 350 -12.14 3.69 3.71
CA GLU A 350 -12.92 3.80 4.94
C GLU A 350 -14.00 4.89 4.84
N PRO A 351 -15.21 4.65 5.38
CA PRO A 351 -16.29 5.61 5.26
C PRO A 351 -16.03 6.92 6.01
N ASP A 352 -16.33 8.05 5.36
CA ASP A 352 -16.12 9.40 5.91
C ASP A 352 -17.40 10.26 5.96
N ASP A 353 -17.29 11.46 6.51
CA ASP A 353 -18.39 12.43 6.60
C ASP A 353 -18.66 13.21 5.30
N LEU A 354 -17.92 12.93 4.21
CA LEU A 354 -18.05 13.58 2.91
C LEU A 354 -18.82 12.72 1.90
N TYR A 355 -18.41 11.46 1.76
CA TYR A 355 -18.95 10.49 0.80
C TYR A 355 -19.56 9.26 1.49
N GLY A 356 -19.42 9.12 2.80
CA GLY A 356 -19.91 7.94 3.52
C GLY A 356 -19.31 6.67 2.94
N TYR A 357 -20.17 5.69 2.63
CA TYR A 357 -19.74 4.43 2.00
C TYR A 357 -19.54 4.53 0.48
N GLY A 358 -19.56 5.74 -0.10
CA GLY A 358 -19.57 5.94 -1.55
C GLY A 358 -18.46 5.18 -2.29
N TYR A 359 -17.23 5.19 -1.78
CA TYR A 359 -16.11 4.46 -2.40
C TYR A 359 -16.28 2.94 -2.33
N LEU A 360 -16.73 2.40 -1.19
CA LEU A 360 -17.03 0.97 -1.05
C LEU A 360 -18.19 0.54 -1.97
N GLU A 361 -19.23 1.36 -2.08
CA GLU A 361 -20.34 1.11 -3.00
C GLU A 361 -19.90 1.15 -4.48
N ALA A 362 -18.90 1.97 -4.83
CA ALA A 362 -18.30 1.96 -6.16
C ALA A 362 -17.56 0.63 -6.45
N ILE A 363 -16.77 0.12 -5.49
CA ILE A 363 -16.10 -1.19 -5.63
C ILE A 363 -17.13 -2.30 -5.79
N ARG A 364 -18.17 -2.30 -4.95
CA ARG A 364 -19.24 -3.28 -4.99
C ARG A 364 -19.92 -3.35 -6.36
N ARG A 365 -20.27 -2.19 -6.93
CA ARG A 365 -20.85 -2.11 -8.28
C ARG A 365 -19.92 -2.74 -9.32
N VAL A 366 -18.63 -2.42 -9.29
CA VAL A 366 -17.65 -2.89 -10.28
C VAL A 366 -17.35 -4.39 -10.19
N PHE A 367 -17.12 -4.91 -8.99
CA PHE A 367 -16.56 -6.25 -8.79
C PHE A 367 -17.57 -7.30 -8.29
N LEU A 368 -18.70 -6.90 -7.71
CA LEU A 368 -19.73 -7.85 -7.22
C LEU A 368 -21.02 -7.85 -8.05
N GLU A 369 -21.44 -6.68 -8.57
CA GLU A 369 -22.76 -6.52 -9.21
C GLU A 369 -22.69 -6.55 -10.75
N ASN A 370 -21.70 -5.88 -11.35
CA ASN A 370 -21.54 -5.85 -12.79
C ASN A 370 -21.01 -7.20 -13.31
N GLY A 371 -21.87 -7.97 -13.98
CA GLY A 371 -21.44 -9.01 -14.93
C GLY A 371 -20.76 -8.38 -16.15
N PRO A 372 -20.07 -9.17 -17.01
CA PRO A 372 -19.41 -8.62 -18.19
C PRO A 372 -20.38 -7.78 -19.01
N VAL A 373 -19.98 -6.56 -19.35
CA VAL A 373 -20.71 -5.71 -20.30
C VAL A 373 -20.71 -6.45 -21.64
N GLN A 374 -21.89 -6.87 -22.10
CA GLN A 374 -22.08 -7.52 -23.40
C GLN A 374 -21.79 -6.57 -24.55
#